data_AF-A0A529C3Q6-F1
#
_entry.id   AF-A0A529C3Q6-F1
#
_cell.length_a   1.000
_cell.length_b   1.000
_cell.length_c   1.000
_cell.angle_alpha   90.00
_cell.angle_beta   90.00
_cell.angle_gamma   90.00
#
_symmetry.space_group_name_H-M   'P 1'
#
loop_
_entity.id
_entity.type
_entity.pdbx_description
1 polymer ?
#
loop_
_entity_poly.entity_id
_entity_poly.type
_entity_poly.pdbx_seq_one_letter_code
_entity_poly.pdbx_strand_id
1 'polypeptide(L)' 'YISSGVKSFTIGTAVGMGYVNHPAGVTKELLESSRWEIEIAGKLYESDASLRAFFDPNGDRAKQ' A
#
# COMPACT_ATOMS: atom_id res chain seq x y z
N TYR A 1 -5.15 -7.00 6.79
CA TYR A 1 -4.96 -8.11 5.83
C TYR A 1 -5.00 -7.57 4.40
N ILE A 2 -4.27 -8.17 3.47
CA ILE A 2 -4.31 -7.82 2.04
C ILE A 2 -5.56 -8.44 1.41
N SER A 3 -6.37 -7.63 0.73
CA SER A 3 -7.55 -8.09 0.00
C SER A 3 -7.24 -8.45 -1.46
N SER A 4 -6.26 -7.76 -2.06
CA SER A 4 -5.87 -7.98 -3.45
C SER A 4 -4.42 -7.56 -3.68
N GLY A 5 -3.77 -8.21 -4.64
CA GLY A 5 -2.39 -7.92 -5.05
C GLY A 5 -2.21 -8.13 -6.54
N VAL A 6 -1.38 -7.28 -7.17
CA VAL A 6 -1.08 -7.33 -8.59
C VAL A 6 0.38 -6.94 -8.84
N LYS A 7 0.98 -7.49 -9.89
CA LYS A 7 2.24 -6.96 -10.44
C LYS A 7 1.92 -5.76 -11.33
N SER A 8 2.18 -4.55 -10.85
CA SER A 8 1.95 -3.34 -11.63
C SER A 8 3.05 -3.15 -12.66
N PHE A 9 2.73 -3.32 -13.94
CA PHE A 9 3.68 -3.05 -15.03
C PHE A 9 4.07 -1.58 -15.11
N THR A 10 3.17 -0.67 -14.73
CA THR A 10 3.41 0.78 -14.78
C THR A 10 4.34 1.27 -13.68
N ILE A 11 4.24 0.70 -12.48
CA ILE A 11 5.12 1.04 -11.34
C ILE A 11 6.38 0.16 -11.36
N GLY A 12 6.34 -0.99 -12.03
CA GLY A 12 7.45 -1.94 -12.11
C GLY A 12 7.59 -2.84 -10.88
N THR A 13 6.68 -2.76 -9.91
CA THR A 13 6.71 -3.52 -8.65
C THR A 13 5.37 -4.20 -8.34
N ALA A 14 5.37 -5.08 -7.34
CA ALA A 14 4.15 -5.66 -6.80
C ALA A 14 3.43 -4.64 -5.91
N VAL A 15 2.13 -4.46 -6.13
CA VAL A 15 1.29 -3.55 -5.35
C VAL A 15 0.10 -4.34 -4.83
N GLY A 16 -0.23 -4.12 -3.56
CA GLY A 16 -1.40 -4.71 -2.92
C GLY A 16 -2.24 -3.67 -2.21
N MET A 17 -3.53 -3.94 -2.10
CA MET A 17 -4.44 -3.18 -1.25
C MET A 17 -4.90 -4.06 -0.10
N GLY A 18 -5.01 -3.44 1.07
CA GLY A 18 -5.42 -4.13 2.28
C GLY A 18 -5.95 -3.16 3.32
N TYR A 19 -6.55 -3.74 4.34
CA TYR A 19 -7.08 -3.01 5.48
C TYR A 19 -6.15 -3.21 6.68
N VAL A 20 -5.84 -2.11 7.34
CA VAL A 20 -5.12 -2.09 8.62
C VAL A 20 -6.08 -1.56 9.67
N ASN A 21 -6.24 -2.29 10.76
CA ASN A 21 -7.06 -1.85 11.88
C ASN A 21 -6.12 -1.29 12.95
N HIS A 22 -6.27 -0.01 13.27
CA HIS A 22 -5.52 0.65 14.33
C HIS A 22 -6.49 1.43 15.20
N PRO A 23 -6.51 1.22 16.53
CA PRO A 23 -7.54 1.79 17.42
C PRO A 23 -7.50 3.32 17.48
N ALA A 24 -6.34 3.95 17.25
CA ALA A 24 -6.20 5.41 17.18
C ALA A 24 -6.45 5.98 15.76
N GLY A 25 -6.85 5.14 14.80
CA GLY A 25 -6.88 5.47 13.38
C GLY A 25 -5.51 5.27 12.72
N VAL A 26 -5.53 5.12 11.39
CA VAL A 26 -4.34 5.00 10.56
C VAL A 26 -4.02 6.38 9.98
N THR A 27 -3.08 7.11 10.60
CA THR A 27 -2.63 8.44 10.14
C THR A 27 -1.34 8.35 9.34
N LYS A 28 -1.01 9.41 8.59
CA LYS A 28 0.23 9.50 7.81
C LYS A 28 1.47 9.35 8.70
N GLU A 29 1.44 9.89 9.92
CA GLU A 29 2.54 9.77 10.87
C GLU A 29 2.77 8.31 11.28
N LEU A 30 1.71 7.53 11.46
CA LEU A 30 1.83 6.10 11.74
C LEU A 30 2.51 5.37 10.57
N LEU A 31 2.16 5.73 9.33
CA LEU A 31 2.79 5.14 8.15
C LEU A 31 4.29 5.47 8.08
N GLU A 32 4.67 6.73 8.32
CA GLU A 32 6.06 7.19 8.21
C GLU A 32 6.94 6.73 9.39
N SER A 33 6.36 6.55 10.58
CA SER A 33 7.08 6.10 11.77
C SER A 33 7.19 4.57 11.90
N SER A 34 6.45 3.83 11.08
CA SER A 34 6.41 2.36 11.14
C SER A 34 7.08 1.72 9.94
N ARG A 35 7.74 0.58 10.16
CA ARG A 35 8.13 -0.32 9.07
C ARG A 35 6.96 -1.22 8.72
N TRP A 36 6.68 -1.33 7.42
CA TRP A 36 5.60 -2.17 6.93
C TRP A 36 6.18 -3.37 6.21
N GLU A 37 5.66 -4.53 6.56
CA GLU A 37 6.09 -5.79 5.97
C GLU A 37 4.85 -6.58 5.54
N ILE A 38 4.94 -7.22 4.39
CA ILE A 38 3.91 -8.12 3.88
C ILE A 38 4.42 -9.54 3.99
N GLU A 39 3.67 -10.38 4.67
CA GLU A 39 3.94 -11.81 4.71
C GLU A 39 3.45 -12.48 3.42
N ILE A 40 4.36 -13.13 2.70
CA ILE A 40 4.08 -13.91 1.50
C ILE A 40 4.69 -15.29 1.69
N ALA A 41 3.83 -16.31 1.77
CA ALA A 41 4.24 -17.71 1.93
C ALA A 41 5.22 -17.94 3.12
N GLY A 42 4.95 -17.30 4.27
CA GLY A 42 5.78 -17.43 5.47
C GLY A 42 7.07 -16.62 5.46
N LYS A 43 7.26 -15.72 4.49
CA LYS A 43 8.37 -14.77 4.45
C LYS A 43 7.86 -13.34 4.53
N LEU A 44 8.49 -12.54 5.38
CA LEU A 44 8.22 -11.11 5.48
C LEU A 44 9.03 -10.37 4.40
N TYR A 45 8.35 -9.51 3.67
CA TYR A 45 8.93 -8.63 2.67
C TYR A 45 8.69 -7.18 3.08
N GLU A 46 9.76 -6.41 3.19
CA GLU A 46 9.68 -4.97 3.45
C GLU A 46 8.91 -4.27 2.32
N SER A 47 8.01 -3.37 2.71
CA SER A 47 7.09 -2.70 1.81
C SER A 47 6.84 -1.27 2.27
N ASP A 48 6.60 -0.37 1.32
CA ASP A 48 6.10 0.96 1.62
C ASP A 48 4.57 0.94 1.72
N ALA A 49 4.03 1.47 2.81
CA ALA A 49 2.61 1.72 2.94
C ALA A 49 2.28 3.15 2.49
N SER A 50 1.15 3.31 1.81
CA SER A 50 0.60 4.62 1.46
C SER A 50 -0.92 4.61 1.59
N LEU A 51 -1.48 5.67 2.17
CA LEU A 51 -2.92 5.91 2.20
C LEU A 51 -3.47 6.42 0.86
N ARG A 52 -2.59 6.87 -0.04
CA ARG A 52 -2.93 7.32 -1.39
C ARG A 52 -2.49 6.28 -2.41
N ALA A 53 -3.16 6.27 -3.55
CA ALA A 53 -2.76 5.45 -4.68
C ALA A 53 -1.33 5.78 -5.10
N PHE A 54 -0.50 4.74 -5.30
CA PHE A 54 0.85 4.89 -5.86
C PHE A 54 0.83 5.31 -7.33
N PHE A 55 -0.25 4.99 -8.04
CA PHE A 55 -0.47 5.39 -9.42
C PHE A 55 -1.55 6.46 -9.49
N ASP A 56 -1.23 7.61 -10.08
CA ASP A 56 -2.12 8.76 -10.26
C ASP A 56 -2.88 9.17 -8.96
N PRO A 57 -2.18 9.69 -7.94
CA PRO A 57 -2.78 10.02 -6.65
C PRO A 57 -3.87 11.11 -6.74
N ASN A 58 -3.90 11.91 -7.80
CA ASN A 58 -4.88 12.98 -8.02
C ASN A 58 -6.03 12.55 -8.96
N GLY A 59 -5.93 11.38 -9.60
CA GLY A 59 -6.91 10.91 -10.57
C GLY A 59 -6.99 11.81 -11.82
N ASP A 60 -5.93 12.54 -12.13
CA ASP A 60 -5.92 13.49 -13.25
C ASP A 60 -6.07 12.78 -14.60
N ARG A 61 -5.71 11.50 -14.65
CA ARG A 61 -5.75 10.69 -15.87
C ARG A 61 -7.14 10.11 -16.16
N ALA A 62 -8.01 10.01 -15.16
CA ALA A 62 -9.39 9.52 -15.33
C ALA A 62 -10.39 10.63 -15.72
N LYS A 63 -9.96 11.90 -15.67
CA LYS A 63 -10.80 13.07 -15.99
C LYS A 63 -10.67 13.58 -17.43
N GLN A 64 -9.83 12.94 -18.28
CA GLN A 64 -9.73 13.27 -19.71
C GLN A 64 -10.83 12.59 -20.53
#